data_AF-A0A158R0H0-F1
#
_entry.id   AF-A0A158R0H0-F1
#
_cell.length_a   1.000
_cell.length_b   1.000
_cell.length_c   1.000
_cell.angle_alpha   90.00
_cell.angle_beta   90.00
_cell.angle_gamma   90.00
#
_symmetry.space_group_name_H-M   'P 1'
#
loop_
_entity.id
_entity.type
_entity.pdbx_description
1 polymer ?
#
loop_
_entity_poly.entity_id
_entity_poly.type
_entity_poly.pdbx_seq_one_letter_code
_entity_poly.pdbx_strand_id
1 'polypeptide(L)'
;MISSSYSRLVVSVVLLSLIVWTQARKFTVLRLIPDTTAEVELLHSLLMNDVKLDFWKAPTEPGREVHVMMDELSKKRFISTIQSLNMTYSVMIGDVQKWGFLLR
;
A
#
# COMPACT_ATOMS: atom_id res chain seq x y z
N MET A 1 21.02 -24.93 -45.63
CA MET A 1 20.97 -23.45 -45.55
C MET A 1 19.72 -22.99 -44.78
N ILE A 2 19.49 -23.56 -43.59
CA ILE A 2 18.28 -23.36 -42.76
C ILE A 2 18.79 -23.29 -41.32
N SER A 3 19.27 -22.14 -40.85
CA SER A 3 19.80 -22.05 -39.47
C SER A 3 19.82 -20.62 -38.92
N SER A 4 20.13 -19.62 -39.75
CA SER A 4 20.28 -18.23 -39.28
C SER A 4 18.95 -17.57 -38.84
N SER A 5 17.86 -17.78 -39.59
CA SER A 5 16.58 -17.08 -39.31
C SER A 5 15.87 -17.60 -38.06
N TYR A 6 15.90 -18.92 -37.82
CA TYR A 6 15.26 -19.54 -36.66
C TYR A 6 15.93 -19.12 -35.35
N SER A 7 17.25 -19.00 -35.34
CA SER A 7 18.00 -18.57 -34.15
C SER A 7 17.63 -17.14 -33.73
N ARG A 8 17.49 -16.22 -34.69
CA ARG A 8 17.09 -14.82 -34.41
C ARG A 8 15.65 -14.73 -33.91
N LEU A 9 14.73 -15.50 -34.49
CA LEU A 9 13.33 -15.52 -34.06
C LEU A 9 13.16 -16.09 -32.65
N VAL A 10 13.86 -17.18 -32.33
CA VAL A 10 13.81 -17.79 -30.99
C VAL A 10 14.42 -16.85 -29.94
N VAL A 11 15.55 -16.21 -30.24
CA VAL A 11 16.17 -15.20 -29.35
C VAL A 11 15.23 -14.01 -29.10
N SER A 12 14.55 -13.52 -30.15
CA SER A 12 13.58 -12.42 -30.02
C SER A 12 12.36 -12.80 -29.18
N VAL A 13 11.83 -14.03 -29.32
CA VAL A 13 10.70 -14.53 -28.51
C VAL A 13 11.08 -14.66 -27.04
N VAL A 14 12.30 -15.15 -26.75
CA VAL A 14 12.82 -15.25 -25.39
C VAL A 14 13.00 -13.86 -24.75
N LEU A 15 13.56 -12.90 -25.48
CA LEU A 15 13.75 -11.53 -24.99
C LEU A 15 12.42 -10.80 -24.71
N LEU A 16 11.38 -11.04 -25.51
CA LEU A 16 10.05 -10.45 -25.30
C LEU A 16 9.34 -11.03 -24.05
N SER A 17 9.59 -12.30 -23.71
CA SER A 17 9.00 -12.94 -22.52
C SER A 17 9.60 -12.46 -21.18
N LEU A 18 10.76 -11.80 -21.21
CA LEU A 18 11.47 -11.31 -20.02
C LEU A 18 11.07 -9.90 -19.59
N ILE A 19 10.03 -9.30 -20.20
CA ILE A 19 9.44 -8.06 -19.69
C ILE A 19 8.65 -8.41 -18.42
N VAL A 20 9.38 -8.59 -17.33
CA VAL A 20 8.83 -8.64 -15.98
C VAL A 20 8.28 -7.25 -15.71
N TRP A 21 6.95 -7.13 -15.69
CA TRP A 21 6.27 -5.92 -15.26
C TRP A 21 6.54 -5.71 -13.76
N THR A 22 7.61 -5.00 -13.43
CA THR A 22 7.84 -4.53 -12.07
C THR A 22 6.87 -3.40 -11.79
N GLN A 23 5.67 -3.72 -11.30
CA GLN A 23 4.77 -2.73 -10.72
C GLN A 23 5.48 -2.10 -9.52
N ALA A 24 5.81 -0.81 -9.62
CA ALA A 24 6.36 -0.05 -8.50
C ALA A 24 5.34 -0.10 -7.34
N ARG A 25 5.79 -0.52 -6.15
CA ARG A 25 4.91 -0.54 -4.98
C ARG A 25 4.57 0.89 -4.58
N LYS A 26 3.33 1.28 -4.81
CA LYS A 26 2.78 2.56 -4.37
C LYS A 26 2.32 2.44 -2.92
N PHE A 27 2.78 3.37 -2.08
CA PHE A 27 2.40 3.44 -0.67
C PHE A 27 1.58 4.70 -0.43
N THR A 28 0.50 4.56 0.34
CA THR A 28 -0.40 5.64 0.74
C THR A 28 -0.40 5.76 2.26
N VAL A 29 -0.40 6.98 2.78
CA VAL A 29 -0.62 7.25 4.20
C VAL A 29 -2.06 7.73 4.39
N LEU A 30 -2.81 6.96 5.18
CA LEU A 30 -4.16 7.30 5.62
C LEU A 30 -4.11 7.91 7.01
N ARG A 31 -4.93 8.94 7.21
CA ARG A 31 -5.21 9.53 8.50
C ARG A 31 -6.61 9.13 8.93
N LEU A 32 -6.70 8.49 10.09
CA LEU A 32 -7.94 8.11 10.74
C LEU A 32 -8.14 8.94 12.01
N ILE A 33 -9.40 9.15 12.39
CA ILE A 33 -9.77 9.77 13.65
C ILE A 33 -10.81 8.83 14.28
N PRO A 34 -10.38 7.88 15.13
CA PRO A 34 -11.31 7.01 15.85
C PRO A 34 -12.10 7.85 16.86
N ASP A 35 -13.42 7.71 16.89
CA ASP A 35 -14.30 8.50 17.76
C ASP A 35 -14.69 7.74 19.05
N THR A 36 -14.51 6.42 19.07
CA THR A 36 -14.88 5.55 20.19
C THR A 36 -13.69 4.73 20.73
N THR A 37 -13.78 4.29 21.98
CA THR A 37 -12.76 3.43 22.59
C THR A 37 -12.64 2.07 21.90
N ALA A 38 -13.74 1.52 21.40
CA ALA A 38 -13.76 0.28 20.63
C ALA A 38 -12.98 0.40 19.31
N GLU A 39 -13.08 1.54 18.65
CA GLU A 39 -12.30 1.83 17.43
C GLU A 39 -10.80 1.96 17.71
N VAL A 40 -10.45 2.60 18.83
CA VAL A 40 -9.05 2.68 19.29
C VAL A 40 -8.50 1.29 19.58
N GLU A 41 -9.25 0.44 20.27
CA GLU A 41 -8.85 -0.93 20.58
C GLU A 41 -8.69 -1.80 19.32
N LEU A 42 -9.58 -1.64 18.34
CA LEU A 42 -9.45 -2.30 17.05
C LEU A 42 -8.18 -1.89 16.33
N LEU A 43 -7.89 -0.59 16.26
CA LEU A 43 -6.65 -0.09 15.64
C LEU A 43 -5.41 -0.56 16.41
N HIS A 44 -5.50 -0.66 17.74
CA HIS A 44 -4.42 -1.19 18.58
C HIS A 44 -4.19 -2.69 18.32
N SER A 45 -5.25 -3.46 18.13
CA SER A 45 -5.16 -4.87 17.73
C SER A 45 -4.50 -5.02 16.34
N LEU A 46 -4.85 -4.16 15.38
CA LEU A 46 -4.22 -4.16 14.06
C LEU A 46 -2.74 -3.79 14.11
N LEU A 47 -2.36 -2.84 14.97
CA LEU A 47 -0.96 -2.48 15.21
C LEU A 47 -0.13 -3.67 15.70
N MET A 48 -0.70 -4.51 16.58
CA MET A 48 0.02 -5.64 17.17
C MET A 48 0.04 -6.89 16.27
N ASN A 49 -0.99 -7.07 15.43
CA ASN A 49 -1.20 -8.32 14.70
C ASN A 49 -0.93 -8.24 13.19
N ASP A 50 -0.98 -7.05 12.57
CA ASP A 50 -0.81 -6.91 11.11
C ASP A 50 0.55 -6.30 10.74
N VAL A 51 1.49 -7.19 10.39
CA VAL A 51 2.87 -6.84 9.97
C VAL A 51 2.89 -6.02 8.66
N LYS A 52 1.78 -5.92 7.92
CA LYS A 52 1.73 -5.18 6.65
C LYS A 52 1.32 -3.71 6.81
N LEU A 53 0.86 -3.32 7.99
CA LEU A 53 0.44 -1.95 8.28
C LEU A 53 1.56 -1.23 9.06
N ASP A 54 2.03 -0.12 8.51
CA ASP A 54 3.04 0.72 9.18
C ASP A 54 2.36 1.90 9.84
N PHE A 55 2.26 1.87 11.18
CA PHE A 55 1.66 2.97 11.94
C PHE A 55 2.70 4.06 12.20
N TRP A 56 2.64 5.14 11.43
CA TRP A 56 3.48 6.32 11.63
C TRP A 56 3.06 7.12 12.87
N LYS A 57 1.79 7.02 13.24
CA LYS A 57 1.24 7.56 14.49
C LYS A 57 0.28 6.55 15.09
N ALA A 58 0.64 6.03 16.26
CA ALA A 58 -0.10 4.96 16.93
C ALA A 58 -1.46 5.44 17.47
N PRO A 59 -2.47 4.54 17.57
CA PRO A 59 -3.73 4.82 18.25
C PRO A 59 -3.51 4.96 19.76
N THR A 60 -3.98 6.08 20.34
CA THR A 60 -3.83 6.38 21.78
C THR A 60 -5.19 6.52 22.48
N GLU A 61 -6.00 7.49 22.06
CA GLU A 61 -7.28 7.82 22.70
C GLU A 61 -8.28 8.30 21.62
N PRO A 62 -9.59 8.23 21.88
CA PRO A 62 -10.60 8.71 20.94
C PRO A 62 -10.41 10.19 20.60
N GLY A 63 -10.72 10.57 19.36
CA GLY A 63 -10.54 11.92 18.81
C GLY A 63 -9.10 12.26 18.44
N ARG A 64 -8.13 11.36 18.66
CA ARG A 64 -6.74 11.58 18.22
C ARG A 64 -6.46 10.96 16.88
N GLU A 65 -5.68 11.68 16.08
CA GLU A 65 -5.28 11.21 14.77
C GLU A 65 -4.38 9.98 14.85
N VAL A 66 -4.66 9.02 13.98
CA VAL A 66 -3.86 7.81 13.75
C VAL A 66 -3.41 7.83 12.30
N HIS A 67 -2.12 7.60 12.05
CA HIS A 67 -1.56 7.64 10.70
C HIS A 67 -1.03 6.26 10.34
N VAL A 68 -1.54 5.71 9.25
CA VAL A 68 -1.22 4.34 8.80
C VAL A 68 -0.74 4.39 7.35
N MET A 69 0.49 3.96 7.13
CA MET A 69 1.05 3.71 5.82
C MET A 69 0.73 2.28 5.40
N MET A 70 0.31 2.12 4.15
CA MET A 70 0.03 0.82 3.56
C MET A 70 0.24 0.82 2.05
N ASP A 71 0.48 -0.36 1.50
CA ASP A 71 0.52 -0.56 0.05
C ASP A 71 -0.89 -0.50 -0.57
N GLU A 72 -0.95 -0.25 -1.88
CA GLU A 72 -2.23 -0.06 -2.60
C GLU A 72 -3.16 -1.29 -2.55
N LEU A 73 -2.63 -2.52 -2.50
CA LEU A 73 -3.46 -3.74 -2.42
C LEU A 73 -4.09 -3.87 -1.02
N SER A 74 -3.32 -3.56 0.02
CA SER A 74 -3.82 -3.56 1.40
C SER A 74 -4.78 -2.40 1.65
N LYS A 75 -4.56 -1.25 1.01
CA LYS A 75 -5.44 -0.07 1.10
C LYS A 75 -6.88 -0.38 0.77
N LYS A 76 -7.14 -1.10 -0.32
CA LYS A 76 -8.51 -1.40 -0.75
C LYS A 76 -9.26 -2.22 0.30
N ARG A 77 -8.63 -3.27 0.85
CA ARG A 77 -9.23 -4.09 1.91
C ARG A 77 -9.44 -3.29 3.19
N PHE A 78 -8.42 -2.54 3.61
CA PHE A 78 -8.46 -1.73 4.82
C PHE A 78 -9.58 -0.67 4.76
N ILE A 79 -9.68 0.09 3.65
CA ILE A 79 -10.74 1.08 3.47
C ILE A 79 -12.12 0.43 3.55
N SER A 80 -12.33 -0.75 2.95
CA SER A 80 -13.61 -1.46 3.05
C SER A 80 -13.96 -1.81 4.50
N THR A 81 -12.98 -2.27 5.29
CA THR A 81 -13.17 -2.53 6.73
C THR A 81 -13.53 -1.26 7.48
N ILE A 82 -12.77 -0.17 7.30
CA ILE A 82 -13.01 1.11 7.96
C ILE A 82 -14.39 1.70 7.60
N GLN A 83 -14.79 1.61 6.33
CA GLN A 83 -16.11 2.04 5.87
C GLN A 83 -17.25 1.19 6.46
N SER A 84 -17.05 -0.12 6.61
CA SER A 84 -18.04 -1.00 7.25
C SER A 84 -18.25 -0.69 8.73
N LEU A 85 -17.23 -0.10 9.37
CA LEU A 85 -17.25 0.37 10.75
C LEU A 85 -17.71 1.83 10.88
N ASN A 86 -18.08 2.47 9.77
CA ASN A 86 -18.51 3.86 9.69
C ASN A 86 -17.49 4.86 10.27
N MET A 87 -16.20 4.52 10.22
CA MET A 87 -15.12 5.34 10.75
C MET A 87 -14.63 6.36 9.71
N THR A 88 -14.37 7.58 10.17
CA THR A 88 -13.87 8.66 9.31
C THR A 88 -12.39 8.48 8.98
N TYR A 89 -12.05 8.61 7.69
CA TYR A 89 -10.67 8.59 7.23
C TYR A 89 -10.43 9.66 6.15
N SER A 90 -9.16 10.04 6.00
CA SER A 90 -8.69 10.95 4.94
C SER A 90 -7.35 10.47 4.39
N VAL A 91 -7.10 10.71 3.11
CA VAL A 91 -5.80 10.40 2.48
C VAL A 91 -4.87 11.57 2.75
N MET A 92 -3.81 11.33 3.53
CA MET A 92 -2.81 12.36 3.84
C MET A 92 -1.73 12.40 2.76
N ILE A 93 -1.20 11.24 2.37
CA ILE A 93 -0.17 11.12 1.33
C ILE A 93 -0.61 10.06 0.33
N GLY A 94 -0.97 10.47 -0.88
CA GLY A 94 -1.42 9.53 -1.93
C GLY A 94 -0.30 8.73 -2.59
N ASP A 95 0.95 9.15 -2.45
CA ASP A 95 2.12 8.46 -3.02
C ASP A 95 3.41 8.85 -2.28
N VAL A 96 3.84 8.02 -1.33
CA VAL A 96 5.04 8.31 -0.52
C VAL A 96 6.31 8.36 -1.38
N GLN A 97 6.41 7.56 -2.45
CA GLN A 97 7.59 7.55 -3.31
C GLN A 97 7.77 8.89 -4.05
N LYS A 98 6.66 9.50 -4.48
CA LYS A 98 6.69 10.81 -5.13
C LYS A 98 7.18 11.91 -4.18
N TRP A 99 6.85 11.82 -2.89
CA TRP A 99 7.30 12.78 -1.88
C TRP A 99 8.78 12.63 -1.53
N GLY A 100 9.28 11.39 -1.40
CA GLY A 100 10.71 11.15 -1.16
C GLY A 100 11.61 11.63 -2.30
N PHE A 101 11.10 11.66 -3.54
CA PHE A 101 11.84 12.16 -4.70
C PHE A 101 12.00 13.70 -4.71
N LEU A 102 11.09 14.45 -4.08
CA LEU A 102 11.14 15.92 -4.06
C LEU A 102 12.07 16.49 -2.98
N LEU A 103 12.56 15.66 -2.05
CA LEU A 103 13.43 16.06 -0.94
C LEU A 103 14.90 15.66 -1.14
N ARG A 104 15.27 15.25 -2.36
CA ARG A 104 16.63 14.82 -2.72
C ARG A 104 17.29 15.80 -3.68
#